data_AF-A0A0Q8J3S3-F1
#
_entry.id   AF-A0A0Q8J3S3-F1
#
_cell.length_a   1.000
_cell.length_b   1.000
_cell.length_c   1.000
_cell.angle_alpha   90.00
_cell.angle_beta   90.00
_cell.angle_gamma   90.00
#
_symmetry.space_group_name_H-M   'P 1'
#
loop_
_entity.id
_entity.type
_entity.pdbx_description
1 polymer ?
#
loop_
_entity_poly.entity_id
_entity_poly.type
_entity_poly.pdbx_seq_one_letter_code
_entity_poly.pdbx_strand_id
1 'polypeptide(L)'
;MNARLVKWSLSAALVLVVSPAFAAAPPACKSLPKDVAKMIQSFDTCARTENPTVACEKLQLNARVYENDKGLLPPLGPIGPKYWRAAPALLGSPQGLVYLVQESAKGRPITQRYYTGDSFGKFCTIKK
;
A
#
# COMPACT_ATOMS: atom_id res chain seq x y z
N MET A 1 16.90 67.43 22.98
CA MET A 1 17.42 66.66 21.84
C MET A 1 16.84 65.26 21.90
N ASN A 2 15.94 64.92 20.97
CA ASN A 2 15.25 63.63 20.94
C ASN A 2 16.02 62.66 20.05
N ALA A 3 16.62 61.61 20.63
CA ALA A 3 17.18 60.49 19.88
C ALA A 3 16.25 59.29 20.01
N ARG A 4 15.49 59.00 18.95
CA ARG A 4 14.76 57.75 18.77
C ARG A 4 15.77 56.64 18.45
N LEU A 5 15.78 55.57 19.24
CA LEU A 5 16.48 54.33 18.87
C LEU A 5 15.47 53.24 18.50
N VAL A 6 15.75 52.65 17.34
CA VAL A 6 14.90 51.79 16.54
C VAL A 6 15.11 50.32 16.94
N LYS A 7 14.02 49.70 17.39
CA LYS A 7 13.47 48.39 16.98
C LYS A 7 14.45 47.35 16.39
N TRP A 8 14.72 46.28 17.13
CA TRP A 8 15.06 44.95 16.58
C TRP A 8 14.42 43.86 17.43
N SER A 9 13.24 43.40 17.02
CA SER A 9 12.63 42.17 17.52
C SER A 9 13.22 41.00 16.71
N LEU A 10 14.10 40.21 17.31
CA LEU A 10 14.54 38.93 16.75
C LEU A 10 13.38 37.93 16.86
N SER A 11 12.56 37.85 15.82
CA SER A 11 11.65 36.72 15.63
C SER A 11 12.47 35.51 15.18
N ALA A 12 12.83 34.64 16.12
CA ALA A 12 13.38 33.32 15.82
C ALA A 12 12.28 32.48 15.14
N ALA A 13 12.31 32.42 13.80
CA ALA A 13 11.48 31.52 13.03
C ALA A 13 11.95 30.08 13.29
N LEU A 14 11.22 29.36 14.14
CA LEU A 14 11.37 27.92 14.33
C LEU A 14 10.97 27.23 13.02
N VAL A 15 11.96 26.89 12.18
CA VAL A 15 11.74 26.06 10.99
C VAL A 15 11.42 24.65 11.49
N LEU A 16 10.14 24.34 11.65
CA LEU A 16 9.65 22.99 11.79
C LEU A 16 10.02 22.24 10.50
N VAL A 17 11.10 21.48 10.55
CA VAL A 17 11.40 20.47 9.54
C VAL A 17 10.27 19.44 9.64
N VAL A 18 9.22 19.62 8.83
CA VAL A 18 8.20 18.60 8.60
C VAL A 18 8.92 17.47 7.87
N SER A 19 9.48 16.53 8.64
CA SER A 19 9.83 15.23 8.07
C SER A 19 8.56 14.64 7.49
N PRO A 20 8.55 14.15 6.23
CA PRO A 20 7.39 13.44 5.73
C PRO A 20 7.14 12.26 6.66
N ALA A 21 5.99 12.27 7.33
CA ALA A 21 5.54 11.14 8.12
C ALA A 21 5.30 10.00 7.13
N PHE A 22 6.28 9.12 7.00
CA PHE A 22 6.13 7.90 6.23
C PHE A 22 4.93 7.14 6.78
N ALA A 23 4.04 6.71 5.89
CA ALA A 23 2.85 5.99 6.30
C ALA A 23 3.25 4.75 7.11
N ALA A 24 2.82 4.73 8.37
CA ALA A 24 2.98 3.58 9.24
C ALA A 24 2.26 2.37 8.63
N ALA A 25 2.70 1.17 8.98
CA ALA A 25 2.02 -0.04 8.54
C ALA A 25 0.53 0.02 8.94
N PRO A 26 -0.40 -0.33 8.03
CA PRO A 26 -1.81 -0.39 8.35
C PRO A 26 -2.11 -1.24 9.59
N PRO A 27 -3.18 -0.93 10.35
CA PRO A 27 -3.58 -1.75 11.48
C PRO A 27 -3.99 -3.15 11.02
N ALA A 28 -3.94 -4.14 11.92
CA ALA A 28 -4.42 -5.48 11.61
C ALA A 28 -5.94 -5.49 11.32
N CYS A 29 -6.37 -6.30 10.35
CA CYS A 29 -7.79 -6.50 10.08
C CYS A 29 -8.47 -7.14 11.30
N LYS A 30 -9.53 -6.50 11.81
CA LYS A 30 -10.34 -7.06 12.91
C LYS A 30 -11.13 -8.30 12.48
N SER A 31 -11.66 -8.27 11.26
CA SER A 31 -12.41 -9.35 10.63
C SER A 31 -12.33 -9.20 9.12
N LEU A 32 -12.37 -10.31 8.39
CA LEU A 32 -12.45 -10.33 6.94
C LEU A 32 -13.82 -10.88 6.49
N PRO A 33 -14.43 -10.32 5.44
CA PRO A 33 -15.60 -10.93 4.81
C PRO A 33 -15.31 -12.38 4.36
N LYS A 34 -16.34 -13.24 4.37
CA LYS A 34 -16.19 -14.69 4.13
C LYS A 34 -15.66 -15.01 2.72
N ASP A 35 -16.01 -14.20 1.74
CA ASP A 35 -15.59 -14.28 0.34
C ASP A 35 -14.11 -13.92 0.14
N VAL A 36 -13.50 -13.18 1.06
CA VAL A 36 -12.10 -12.76 0.97
C VAL A 36 -11.14 -13.93 1.14
N ALA A 37 -11.51 -14.98 1.88
CA ALA A 37 -10.67 -16.17 2.02
C ALA A 37 -10.38 -16.85 0.68
N LYS A 38 -11.41 -16.97 -0.18
CA LYS A 38 -11.26 -17.50 -1.55
C LYS A 38 -10.40 -16.57 -2.42
N MET A 39 -10.61 -15.26 -2.30
CA MET A 39 -9.80 -14.26 -3.02
C MET A 39 -8.32 -14.33 -2.62
N ILE A 40 -8.03 -14.49 -1.32
CA ILE A 40 -6.67 -14.67 -0.79
C ILE A 40 -6.04 -15.93 -1.39
N GLN A 41 -6.75 -17.06 -1.38
CA GLN A 41 -6.24 -18.33 -1.92
C GLN A 41 -5.93 -18.22 -3.43
N SER A 42 -6.85 -17.64 -4.20
CA SER A 42 -6.66 -17.42 -5.64
C SER A 42 -5.45 -16.52 -5.89
N PHE A 43 -5.35 -15.40 -5.17
CA PHE A 43 -4.28 -14.44 -5.38
C PHE A 43 -2.91 -14.96 -4.91
N ASP A 44 -2.85 -15.67 -3.78
CA ASP A 44 -1.64 -16.36 -3.31
C ASP A 44 -1.06 -17.32 -4.36
N THR A 45 -1.94 -17.94 -5.14
CA THR A 45 -1.57 -18.90 -6.19
C THR A 45 -1.06 -18.17 -7.43
N CYS A 46 -1.81 -17.20 -7.95
CA CYS A 46 -1.47 -16.56 -9.22
C CYS A 46 -0.39 -15.46 -9.09
N ALA A 47 -0.27 -14.77 -7.95
CA ALA A 47 0.71 -13.71 -7.73
C ALA A 47 2.17 -14.20 -7.80
N ARG A 48 2.40 -15.50 -7.60
CA ARG A 48 3.74 -16.11 -7.60
C ARG A 48 4.24 -16.53 -8.98
N THR A 49 3.37 -16.47 -9.99
CA THR A 49 3.69 -16.86 -11.37
C THR A 49 4.57 -15.81 -12.06
N GLU A 50 5.16 -16.16 -13.20
CA GLU A 50 5.93 -15.21 -14.00
C GLU A 50 5.07 -14.04 -14.51
N ASN A 51 3.82 -14.32 -14.90
CA ASN A 51 2.86 -13.33 -15.34
C ASN A 51 1.56 -13.36 -14.48
N PRO A 52 1.55 -12.63 -13.34
CA PRO A 52 0.42 -12.60 -12.42
C PRO A 52 -0.85 -12.07 -13.06
N THR A 53 -0.75 -11.10 -13.98
CA THR A 53 -1.90 -10.52 -14.67
C THR A 53 -2.70 -11.60 -15.38
N VAL A 54 -2.04 -12.38 -16.24
CA VAL A 54 -2.67 -13.46 -17.01
C VAL A 54 -3.10 -14.62 -16.12
N ALA A 55 -2.30 -14.98 -15.12
CA ALA A 55 -2.63 -16.09 -14.22
C ALA A 55 -3.85 -15.78 -13.33
N CYS A 56 -3.95 -14.55 -12.81
CA CYS A 56 -5.03 -14.14 -11.94
C CYS A 56 -6.34 -13.89 -12.70
N GLU A 57 -6.26 -13.48 -13.97
CA GLU A 57 -7.45 -13.31 -14.82
C GLU A 57 -8.23 -14.62 -14.98
N LYS A 58 -7.53 -15.76 -15.12
CA LYS A 58 -8.13 -17.10 -15.15
C LYS A 58 -8.87 -17.47 -13.86
N LEU A 59 -8.57 -16.78 -12.76
CA LEU A 59 -9.21 -16.93 -11.45
C LEU A 59 -10.22 -15.82 -11.16
N GLN A 60 -10.66 -15.08 -12.18
CA GLN A 60 -11.59 -13.95 -12.08
C GLN A 60 -11.08 -12.80 -11.21
N LEU A 61 -9.75 -12.61 -11.16
CA LEU A 61 -9.10 -11.52 -10.46
C LEU A 61 -8.35 -10.62 -11.45
N ASN A 62 -8.56 -9.31 -11.35
CA ASN A 62 -7.78 -8.32 -12.08
C ASN A 62 -6.53 -7.98 -11.26
N ALA A 63 -5.41 -8.63 -11.58
CA ALA A 63 -4.12 -8.39 -10.93
C ALA A 63 -3.24 -7.42 -11.71
N ARG A 64 -2.61 -6.48 -11.00
CA ARG A 64 -1.69 -5.48 -11.56
C ARG A 64 -0.79 -4.89 -10.48
N VAL A 65 0.30 -4.26 -10.88
CA VAL A 65 1.15 -3.50 -9.95
C VAL A 65 0.32 -2.40 -9.27
N TYR A 66 0.61 -2.16 -7.99
CA TYR A 66 0.04 -1.09 -7.19
C TYR A 66 1.14 -0.10 -6.83
N GLU A 67 1.10 1.08 -7.43
CA GLU A 67 2.17 2.09 -7.29
C GLU A 67 2.21 2.75 -5.91
N ASN A 68 1.15 2.62 -5.11
CA ASN A 68 1.03 3.27 -3.80
C ASN A 68 1.18 4.81 -3.85
N ASP A 69 0.71 5.45 -4.92
CA ASP A 69 0.82 6.91 -5.13
C ASP A 69 0.21 7.75 -4.01
N LYS A 70 -0.83 7.22 -3.35
CA LYS A 70 -1.51 7.88 -2.22
C LYS A 70 -0.77 7.72 -0.89
N GLY A 71 0.33 6.97 -0.86
CA GLY A 71 1.10 6.70 0.36
C GLY A 71 0.28 6.01 1.44
N LEU A 72 -0.62 5.09 1.07
CA LEU A 72 -1.49 4.39 2.03
C LEU A 72 -0.81 3.15 2.65
N LEU A 73 0.26 2.68 2.01
CA LEU A 73 1.12 1.60 2.48
C LEU A 73 2.55 2.15 2.72
N PRO A 74 3.40 1.42 3.46
CA PRO A 74 4.80 1.80 3.61
C PRO A 74 5.49 1.99 2.25
N PRO A 75 6.39 2.98 2.10
CA PRO A 75 7.15 3.16 0.87
C PRO A 75 8.08 1.96 0.62
N LEU A 76 8.28 1.62 -0.65
CA LEU A 76 9.22 0.59 -1.08
C LEU A 76 10.44 1.25 -1.72
N GLY A 77 11.59 0.58 -1.65
CA GLY A 77 12.78 0.97 -2.40
C GLY A 77 12.60 0.76 -3.91
N PRO A 78 13.44 1.39 -4.75
CA PRO A 78 13.37 1.27 -6.22
C PRO A 78 13.71 -0.13 -6.75
N ILE A 79 14.42 -0.93 -5.94
CA ILE A 79 14.84 -2.30 -6.26
C ILE A 79 14.29 -3.22 -5.18
N GLY A 80 13.70 -4.35 -5.57
CA GLY A 80 13.26 -5.40 -4.66
C GLY A 80 11.76 -5.67 -4.77
N PRO A 81 11.03 -5.76 -3.64
CA PRO A 81 9.64 -6.15 -3.68
C PRO A 81 8.75 -5.08 -4.30
N LYS A 82 7.66 -5.51 -4.92
CA LYS A 82 6.61 -4.64 -5.46
C LYS A 82 5.27 -4.96 -4.82
N TYR A 83 4.43 -3.94 -4.72
CA TYR A 83 3.04 -4.16 -4.39
C TYR A 83 2.28 -4.63 -5.63
N TRP A 84 1.56 -5.73 -5.47
CA TRP A 84 0.64 -6.26 -6.46
C TRP A 84 -0.76 -6.20 -5.89
N ARG A 85 -1.67 -5.55 -6.61
CA ARG A 85 -3.09 -5.57 -6.25
C ARG A 85 -3.86 -6.62 -7.02
N ALA A 86 -4.90 -7.15 -6.40
CA ALA A 86 -5.95 -7.92 -7.06
C ALA A 86 -7.31 -7.40 -6.59
N ALA A 87 -8.24 -7.26 -7.52
CA ALA A 87 -9.65 -7.04 -7.22
C ALA A 87 -10.48 -8.05 -8.03
N PRO A 88 -11.71 -8.39 -7.60
CA PRO A 88 -12.62 -9.16 -8.43
C PRO A 88 -12.76 -8.53 -9.82
N ALA A 89 -12.81 -9.36 -10.87
CA ALA A 89 -12.92 -8.88 -12.26
C ALA A 89 -14.25 -8.15 -12.54
N LEU A 90 -15.25 -8.30 -11.66
CA LEU A 90 -16.50 -7.54 -11.69
C LEU A 90 -16.21 -6.04 -11.50
N LEU A 91 -16.61 -5.24 -12.49
CA LEU A 91 -16.49 -3.79 -12.44
C LEU A 91 -17.14 -3.23 -11.16
N GLY A 92 -16.45 -2.31 -10.50
CA GLY A 92 -16.98 -1.58 -9.35
C GLY A 92 -16.88 -2.30 -8.00
N SER A 93 -16.21 -3.46 -7.92
CA SER A 93 -15.98 -4.08 -6.61
C SER A 93 -15.17 -3.15 -5.70
N PRO A 94 -15.68 -2.79 -4.50
CA PRO A 94 -14.94 -1.98 -3.55
C PRO A 94 -13.86 -2.80 -2.83
N GLN A 95 -13.89 -4.12 -2.98
CA GLN A 95 -12.97 -5.03 -2.30
C GLN A 95 -11.74 -5.31 -3.13
N GLY A 96 -10.60 -5.45 -2.45
CA GLY A 96 -9.35 -5.82 -3.08
C GLY A 96 -8.30 -6.27 -2.08
N LEU A 97 -7.25 -6.88 -2.63
CA LEU A 97 -6.04 -7.26 -1.93
C LEU A 97 -4.87 -6.47 -2.49
N VAL A 98 -3.89 -6.20 -1.64
CA VAL A 98 -2.56 -5.72 -2.05
C VAL A 98 -1.51 -6.56 -1.34
N TYR A 99 -0.61 -7.16 -2.10
CA TYR A 99 0.42 -8.06 -1.60
C TYR A 99 1.80 -7.47 -1.84
N LEU A 100 2.70 -7.61 -0.88
CA LEU A 100 4.11 -7.30 -1.06
C LEU A 100 4.82 -8.54 -1.59
N VAL A 101 5.13 -8.53 -2.89
CA VAL A 101 5.73 -9.66 -3.63
C VAL A 101 7.18 -9.34 -3.94
N GLN A 102 8.10 -10.22 -3.57
CA GLN A 102 9.51 -10.06 -3.91
C GLN A 102 9.74 -10.33 -5.41
N GLU A 103 10.33 -9.37 -6.13
CA GLU A 103 10.75 -9.54 -7.53
C GLU A 103 12.21 -10.03 -7.59
N SER A 104 12.46 -11.24 -7.10
CA SER A 104 13.74 -11.92 -7.25
C SER A 104 13.54 -13.36 -7.71
N ALA A 105 14.45 -13.85 -8.56
CA ALA A 105 14.39 -15.13 -9.25
C ALA A 105 14.52 -16.33 -8.29
N LYS A 106 13.41 -16.66 -7.61
CA LYS A 106 12.94 -18.00 -7.23
C LYS A 106 11.66 -17.84 -6.40
N GLY A 107 10.53 -18.16 -7.01
CA GLY A 107 9.25 -18.40 -6.30
C GLY A 107 8.43 -17.18 -5.86
N ARG A 108 8.86 -15.94 -6.15
CA ARG A 108 8.12 -14.67 -5.89
C ARG A 108 7.42 -14.66 -4.51
N PRO A 109 8.17 -14.75 -3.40
CA PRO A 109 7.56 -14.90 -2.09
C PRO A 109 6.71 -13.69 -1.69
N ILE A 110 5.57 -13.97 -1.06
CA ILE A 110 4.66 -12.98 -0.48
C ILE A 110 5.06 -12.75 0.97
N THR A 111 5.46 -11.52 1.29
CA THR A 111 5.95 -11.14 2.62
C THR A 111 4.87 -10.49 3.47
N GLN A 112 3.93 -9.80 2.84
CA GLN A 112 2.85 -9.08 3.53
C GLN A 112 1.58 -9.05 2.68
N ARG A 113 0.43 -9.08 3.34
CA ARG A 113 -0.89 -9.04 2.71
C ARG A 113 -1.74 -7.93 3.33
N TYR A 114 -2.42 -7.19 2.48
CA TYR A 114 -3.33 -6.12 2.87
C TYR A 114 -4.69 -6.34 2.23
N TYR A 115 -5.73 -5.96 2.96
CA TYR A 115 -7.10 -5.94 2.49
C TYR A 115 -7.62 -4.50 2.42
N THR A 116 -8.41 -4.20 1.39
CA THR A 116 -9.23 -3.00 1.28
C THR A 116 -10.66 -3.42 0.97
N GLY A 117 -11.62 -2.72 1.58
CA GLY A 117 -13.05 -2.85 1.29
C GLY A 117 -13.67 -1.54 0.81
N ASP A 118 -12.84 -0.57 0.43
CA ASP A 118 -13.23 0.80 0.09
C ASP A 118 -12.49 1.33 -1.14
N SER A 119 -12.34 0.49 -2.17
CA SER A 119 -11.75 0.83 -3.46
C SER A 119 -10.32 1.38 -3.34
N PHE A 120 -9.49 0.75 -2.50
CA PHE A 120 -8.11 1.18 -2.22
C PHE A 120 -8.05 2.57 -1.55
N GLY A 121 -9.04 2.89 -0.71
CA GLY A 121 -9.10 4.11 0.11
C GLY A 121 -8.37 3.97 1.45
N LYS A 122 -8.45 2.79 2.06
CA LYS A 122 -7.72 2.40 3.27
C LYS A 122 -7.35 0.92 3.24
N PHE A 123 -6.41 0.56 4.08
CA PHE A 123 -5.96 -0.82 4.22
C PHE A 123 -6.00 -1.30 5.66
N CYS A 124 -6.07 -2.62 5.81
CA CYS A 124 -5.67 -3.31 7.01
C CYS A 124 -4.76 -4.48 6.66
N THR A 125 -3.86 -4.84 7.56
CA THR A 125 -2.95 -5.97 7.39
C THR A 125 -3.65 -7.28 7.72
N ILE A 126 -3.56 -8.24 6.78
CA ILE A 126 -4.00 -9.61 7.01
C ILE A 126 -2.84 -10.35 7.69
N LYS A 127 -3.04 -10.77 8.94
CA LYS A 127 -2.06 -11.59 9.65
C LYS A 127 -1.93 -12.95 8.96
N LYS A 128 -0.70 -13.46 8.88
CA LYS A 128 -0.41 -14.82 8.39
C LYS A 128 -1.05 -15.87 9.27
#